data_AF-A0A2N1M263-F1
#
_entry.id   AF-A0A2N1M263-F1
#
_cell.length_a   1.000
_cell.length_b   1.000
_cell.length_c   1.000
_cell.angle_alpha   90.00
_cell.angle_beta   90.00
_cell.angle_gamma   90.00
#
_symmetry.space_group_name_H-M   'P 1'
#
loop_
_entity.id
_entity.type
_entity.pdbx_description
1 polymer ?
#
loop_
_entity_poly.entity_id
_entity_poly.type
_entity_poly.pdbx_seq_one_letter_code
_entity_poly.pdbx_strand_id
1 'polypeptide(L)'
;MATAVHFNANAIQVNRRMAMQYSDLQKKGEDLEKIVADSALTNGLVIQDLENRIRNLEAQVIAKERIILEKSEANNILWEKIKALEVKEEKLTSQVTKMEIDKEKQTKKKRPNKKRKRARAQHTQNGMIGEIKMGPIDDNRKDDLEKYYAEQSRDVTFYDIPAYWSDEEIFNLLNTTVGQIEYMRTKRCHKYKTVKTTLRLTKKYEEIYNRGG
;
A
#
# COMPACT_ATOMS: atom_id res chain seq x y z
N MET A 1 -7.90 -0.35 -93.20
CA MET A 1 -6.91 -1.29 -92.61
C MET A 1 -6.21 -0.73 -91.36
N ALA A 2 -5.92 0.58 -91.25
CA ALA A 2 -5.21 1.15 -90.10
C ALA A 2 -5.91 1.02 -88.72
N THR A 3 -7.25 1.05 -88.69
CA THR A 3 -8.05 0.97 -87.45
C THR A 3 -8.03 -0.42 -86.79
N ALA A 4 -8.08 -1.49 -87.59
CA ALA A 4 -8.02 -2.87 -87.08
C ALA A 4 -6.63 -3.22 -86.49
N VAL A 5 -5.56 -2.69 -87.08
CA VAL A 5 -4.18 -2.88 -86.59
C VAL A 5 -3.96 -2.13 -85.28
N HIS A 6 -4.47 -0.90 -85.14
CA HIS A 6 -4.40 -0.14 -83.88
C HIS A 6 -5.18 -0.79 -82.74
N PHE A 7 -6.37 -1.32 -83.01
CA PHE A 7 -7.17 -2.02 -82.00
C PHE A 7 -6.44 -3.27 -81.47
N ASN A 8 -5.83 -4.05 -82.37
CA ASN A 8 -5.05 -5.24 -82.02
C ASN A 8 -3.80 -4.89 -81.18
N ALA A 9 -3.08 -3.82 -81.55
CA ALA A 9 -1.91 -3.36 -80.80
C ALA A 9 -2.24 -2.94 -79.35
N ASN A 10 -3.37 -2.24 -79.16
CA ASN A 10 -3.86 -1.87 -77.83
C ASN A 10 -4.24 -3.10 -76.99
N ALA A 11 -4.94 -4.08 -77.57
CA ALA A 11 -5.30 -5.32 -76.88
C ALA A 11 -4.05 -6.10 -76.40
N ILE A 12 -3.01 -6.17 -77.23
CA ILE A 12 -1.72 -6.80 -76.88
C ILE A 12 -1.04 -6.04 -75.73
N GLN A 13 -1.05 -4.71 -75.75
CA GLN A 13 -0.45 -3.90 -74.69
C GLN A 13 -1.19 -4.06 -73.35
N VAL A 14 -2.52 -4.11 -73.36
CA VAL A 14 -3.34 -4.35 -72.17
C VAL A 14 -3.08 -5.74 -71.60
N ASN A 15 -3.04 -6.78 -72.44
CA ASN A 15 -2.71 -8.14 -71.99
C ASN A 15 -1.31 -8.24 -71.36
N ARG A 16 -0.31 -7.56 -71.91
CA ARG A 16 1.04 -7.50 -71.29
C ARG A 16 1.01 -6.82 -69.92
N ARG A 17 0.27 -5.72 -69.77
CA ARG A 17 0.11 -5.03 -68.48
C ARG A 17 -0.59 -5.90 -67.46
N MET A 18 -1.66 -6.59 -67.85
CA MET A 18 -2.37 -7.53 -66.96
C MET A 18 -1.44 -8.66 -66.53
N ALA A 19 -0.70 -9.28 -67.45
CA ALA A 19 0.24 -10.35 -67.11
C ALA A 19 1.32 -9.91 -66.09
N MET A 20 1.86 -8.70 -66.26
CA MET A 20 2.80 -8.13 -65.28
C MET A 20 2.13 -7.92 -63.92
N GLN A 21 0.92 -7.35 -63.89
CA GLN A 21 0.18 -7.16 -62.65
C GLN A 21 -0.14 -8.47 -61.92
N TYR A 22 -0.52 -9.52 -62.65
CA TYR A 22 -0.75 -10.85 -62.07
C TYR A 22 0.53 -11.43 -61.45
N SER A 23 1.67 -11.31 -62.14
CA SER A 23 2.97 -11.73 -61.60
C SER A 23 3.33 -10.95 -60.33
N ASP A 24 3.08 -9.64 -60.29
CA ASP A 24 3.36 -8.82 -59.11
C ASP A 24 2.45 -9.16 -57.92
N LEU A 25 1.17 -9.44 -58.19
CA LEU A 25 0.22 -9.88 -57.17
C LEU A 25 0.60 -11.24 -56.58
N GLN A 26 1.09 -12.16 -57.41
CA GLN A 26 1.54 -13.47 -56.95
C GLN A 26 2.73 -13.36 -55.99
N LYS A 27 3.75 -12.56 -56.34
CA LYS A 27 4.90 -12.31 -55.46
C LYS A 27 4.47 -11.68 -54.14
N LYS A 28 3.57 -10.70 -54.17
CA LYS A 28 3.02 -10.09 -52.95
C LYS A 28 2.26 -11.10 -52.08
N GLY A 29 1.56 -12.06 -52.70
CA GLY A 29 0.89 -13.15 -51.99
C GLY A 29 1.89 -14.05 -51.26
N GLU A 30 2.96 -14.46 -51.95
CA GLU A 30 4.04 -15.28 -51.38
C GLU A 30 4.76 -14.56 -50.22
N ASP A 31 5.07 -13.27 -50.40
CA ASP A 31 5.69 -12.44 -49.35
C ASP A 31 4.79 -12.31 -48.11
N LEU A 32 3.49 -12.11 -48.32
CA LEU A 32 2.51 -12.05 -47.23
C LEU A 32 2.39 -13.38 -46.50
N GLU A 33 2.35 -14.50 -47.22
CA GLU A 33 2.29 -15.84 -46.62
C GLU A 33 3.51 -16.10 -45.73
N LYS A 34 4.70 -15.71 -46.19
CA LYS A 34 5.92 -15.77 -45.39
C LYS A 34 5.84 -14.90 -44.13
N ILE A 35 5.40 -13.65 -44.25
CA ILE A 35 5.24 -12.74 -43.09
C ILE A 35 4.25 -13.33 -42.08
N VAL A 36 3.15 -13.90 -42.55
CA VAL A 36 2.14 -14.52 -41.68
C VAL A 36 2.75 -15.72 -40.95
N ALA A 37 3.47 -16.60 -41.66
CA ALA A 37 4.13 -17.76 -41.06
C ALA A 37 5.18 -17.35 -40.01
N ASP A 38 6.04 -16.37 -40.32
CA ASP A 38 7.04 -15.85 -39.39
C ASP A 38 6.38 -15.19 -38.16
N SER A 39 5.27 -14.47 -38.36
CA SER A 39 4.50 -13.88 -37.26
C SER A 39 3.86 -14.95 -36.36
N ALA A 40 3.33 -16.03 -36.95
CA ALA A 40 2.74 -17.13 -36.19
C ALA A 40 3.79 -17.86 -35.36
N LEU A 41 4.98 -18.10 -35.94
CA LEU A 41 6.10 -18.74 -35.24
C LEU A 41 6.62 -17.88 -34.08
N THR A 42 6.86 -16.59 -34.33
CA THR A 42 7.32 -15.65 -33.30
C THR A 42 6.32 -15.49 -32.17
N ASN A 43 5.02 -15.35 -32.48
CA ASN A 43 3.96 -15.30 -31.48
C ASN A 43 3.89 -16.60 -30.66
N GLY A 44 3.99 -17.77 -31.31
CA GLY A 44 3.98 -19.06 -30.62
C GLY A 44 5.11 -19.19 -29.60
N LEU A 45 6.32 -18.76 -29.95
CA LEU A 45 7.47 -18.77 -29.04
C LEU A 45 7.27 -17.82 -27.85
N VAL A 46 6.75 -16.61 -28.09
CA VAL A 46 6.48 -15.64 -27.03
C VAL A 46 5.38 -16.15 -26.09
N ILE A 47 4.31 -16.75 -26.63
CA ILE A 47 3.24 -17.35 -25.82
C ILE A 47 3.81 -18.43 -24.90
N GLN A 48 4.63 -19.34 -25.44
CA GLN A 48 5.22 -20.42 -24.65
C GLN A 48 6.13 -19.91 -23.52
N ASP A 49 6.94 -18.87 -23.78
CA ASP A 49 7.77 -18.25 -22.74
C ASP A 49 6.92 -17.62 -21.63
N LEU A 50 5.86 -16.91 -22.00
CA LEU A 50 4.93 -16.30 -21.05
C LEU A 50 4.19 -17.36 -20.22
N GLU A 51 3.73 -18.45 -20.82
CA GLU A 51 3.10 -19.57 -20.11
C GLU A 51 4.05 -20.24 -19.11
N ASN A 52 5.31 -20.44 -19.48
CA ASN A 52 6.33 -20.97 -18.57
C ASN A 52 6.55 -20.05 -17.37
N ARG A 53 6.63 -18.75 -17.63
CA ARG A 53 6.83 -17.73 -16.60
C ARG A 53 5.62 -17.62 -15.66
N ILE A 54 4.40 -17.73 -16.18
CA ILE A 54 3.17 -17.80 -15.39
C ILE A 54 3.21 -19.01 -14.46
N ARG A 55 3.48 -20.22 -14.98
CA ARG A 55 3.56 -21.44 -14.15
C ARG A 55 4.58 -21.35 -13.02
N ASN A 56 5.74 -20.76 -13.29
CA ASN A 56 6.77 -20.55 -12.26
C ASN A 56 6.29 -19.57 -11.18
N LEU A 57 5.65 -18.47 -11.57
CA LEU A 57 5.09 -17.49 -10.64
C LEU A 57 3.97 -18.11 -9.78
N GLU A 58 3.07 -18.87 -10.38
CA GLU A 58 2.03 -19.60 -9.65
C GLU A 58 2.61 -20.54 -8.58
N ALA A 59 3.64 -21.32 -8.94
CA ALA A 59 4.32 -22.19 -7.98
C ALA A 59 4.94 -21.40 -6.80
N GLN A 60 5.55 -20.23 -7.08
CA GLN A 60 6.09 -19.37 -6.03
C GLN A 60 5.00 -18.77 -5.13
N VAL A 61 3.86 -18.39 -5.70
CA VAL A 61 2.71 -17.88 -4.93
C VAL A 61 2.19 -18.96 -4.00
N ILE A 62 1.95 -20.18 -4.50
CA ILE A 62 1.49 -21.31 -3.68
C ILE A 62 2.47 -21.61 -2.54
N ALA A 63 3.78 -21.58 -2.81
CA ALA A 63 4.79 -21.78 -1.77
C ALA A 63 4.74 -20.68 -0.69
N LYS A 64 4.57 -19.42 -1.08
CA LYS A 64 4.43 -18.30 -0.14
C LYS A 64 3.15 -18.38 0.68
N GLU A 65 2.03 -18.75 0.07
CA GLU A 65 0.76 -18.94 0.76
C GLU A 65 0.85 -20.00 1.86
N ARG A 66 1.50 -21.14 1.58
CA ARG A 66 1.75 -22.19 2.59
C ARG A 66 2.55 -21.65 3.78
N ILE A 67 3.64 -20.93 3.52
CA ILE A 67 4.47 -20.33 4.58
C ILE A 67 3.66 -19.33 5.42
N ILE A 68 2.78 -18.54 4.79
CA ILE A 68 1.92 -17.60 5.49
C ILE A 68 0.92 -18.33 6.40
N LEU A 69 0.29 -19.41 5.91
CA LEU A 69 -0.63 -20.23 6.69
C LEU A 69 0.07 -20.88 7.89
N GLU A 70 1.25 -21.47 7.68
CA GLU A 70 2.02 -22.09 8.77
C GLU A 70 2.41 -21.05 9.85
N LYS A 71 2.83 -19.85 9.43
CA LYS A 71 3.14 -18.75 10.36
C LYS A 71 1.90 -18.24 11.09
N SER A 72 0.74 -18.20 10.45
CA SER A 72 -0.51 -17.74 11.09
C SER A 72 -1.00 -18.75 12.13
N GLU A 73 -0.88 -20.05 11.85
CA GLU A 73 -1.14 -21.11 12.82
C GLU A 73 -0.22 -21.04 14.04
N ALA A 74 1.09 -20.86 13.81
CA ALA A 74 2.06 -20.66 14.90
C ALA A 74 1.73 -19.43 15.77
N ASN A 75 1.32 -18.32 15.13
CA ASN A 75 0.88 -17.13 15.84
C ASN A 75 -0.40 -17.38 16.67
N ASN A 76 -1.34 -18.17 16.16
CA ASN A 76 -2.56 -18.52 16.88
C ASN A 76 -2.25 -19.36 18.14
N ILE A 77 -1.37 -20.36 18.01
CA ILE A 77 -0.89 -21.16 19.16
C ILE A 77 -0.20 -20.27 20.20
N LEU A 78 0.61 -19.30 19.75
CA LEU A 78 1.28 -18.36 20.64
C LEU A 78 0.26 -17.48 21.39
N TRP A 79 -0.76 -16.98 20.70
CA TRP A 79 -1.85 -16.20 21.28
C TRP A 79 -2.58 -16.95 22.39
N GLU A 80 -2.91 -18.22 22.17
CA GLU A 80 -3.55 -19.06 23.20
C GLU A 80 -2.63 -19.27 24.42
N LYS A 81 -1.32 -19.44 24.21
CA LYS A 81 -0.35 -19.52 25.33
C LYS A 81 -0.27 -18.21 26.12
N ILE A 82 -0.27 -17.06 25.45
CA ILE A 82 -0.25 -15.74 26.11
C ILE A 82 -1.51 -15.58 26.97
N LYS A 83 -2.68 -15.88 26.40
CA LYS A 83 -3.97 -15.80 27.11
C LYS A 83 -4.00 -16.69 28.34
N ALA A 84 -3.47 -17.92 28.26
CA ALA A 84 -3.38 -18.83 29.40
C ALA A 84 -2.43 -18.33 30.51
N LEU A 85 -1.38 -17.58 30.16
CA LEU A 85 -0.46 -16.97 31.11
C LEU A 85 -1.08 -15.74 31.80
N GLU A 86 -1.80 -14.88 31.08
CA GLU A 86 -2.52 -13.73 31.66
C GLU A 86 -3.49 -14.17 32.76
N VAL A 87 -4.26 -15.25 32.52
CA VAL A 87 -5.19 -15.81 33.53
C VAL A 87 -4.46 -16.31 34.79
N LYS A 88 -3.23 -16.84 34.65
CA LYS A 88 -2.43 -17.30 35.80
C LYS A 88 -1.87 -16.11 36.59
N GLU A 89 -1.44 -15.06 35.92
CA GLU A 89 -0.96 -13.82 36.55
C GLU A 89 -2.07 -13.11 37.33
N GLU A 90 -3.29 -13.04 36.77
CA GLU A 90 -4.44 -12.45 37.43
C GLU A 90 -4.87 -13.23 38.69
N LYS A 91 -4.79 -14.57 38.66
CA LYS A 91 -5.04 -15.43 39.83
C LYS A 91 -3.98 -15.29 40.93
N LEU A 92 -2.72 -15.08 40.57
CA LEU A 92 -1.63 -14.86 41.53
C LEU A 92 -1.74 -13.49 42.22
N THR A 93 -2.08 -12.44 41.47
CA THR A 93 -2.24 -11.07 42.01
C THR A 93 -3.48 -10.90 42.90
N SER A 94 -4.55 -11.65 42.64
CA SER A 94 -5.76 -11.66 43.48
C SER A 94 -5.64 -12.49 44.76
N GLN A 95 -4.65 -13.41 44.88
CA GLN A 95 -4.34 -14.09 46.15
C GLN A 95 -3.50 -13.22 47.10
N VAL A 96 -2.61 -12.36 46.59
CA VAL A 96 -1.68 -11.55 47.41
C VAL A 96 -2.38 -10.37 48.13
N THR A 97 -3.57 -9.98 47.69
CA THR A 97 -4.31 -8.82 48.26
C THR A 97 -5.15 -9.13 49.50
N LYS A 98 -5.03 -10.33 50.09
CA LYS A 98 -5.71 -10.73 51.34
C LYS A 98 -4.90 -10.50 52.61
N MET A 99 -3.90 -9.61 52.61
CA MET A 99 -3.28 -9.16 53.86
C MET A 99 -4.07 -7.98 54.45
N GLU A 100 -4.55 -8.20 55.67
CA GLU A 100 -5.39 -7.33 56.49
C GLU A 100 -4.92 -5.87 56.52
N ILE A 101 -5.86 -4.96 56.22
CA ILE A 101 -5.69 -3.53 56.51
C ILE A 101 -6.51 -3.25 57.76
N ASP A 102 -5.85 -3.33 58.91
CA ASP A 102 -6.38 -2.88 60.19
C ASP A 102 -6.78 -1.40 60.12
N LYS A 103 -8.03 -1.13 60.49
CA LYS A 103 -8.64 0.21 60.51
C LYS A 103 -8.15 0.99 61.73
N GLU A 104 -6.93 1.51 61.68
CA GLU A 104 -6.51 2.52 62.66
C GLU A 104 -6.85 3.93 62.15
N LYS A 105 -7.88 4.54 62.75
CA LYS A 105 -8.33 5.91 62.46
C LYS A 105 -7.24 6.92 62.85
N GLN A 106 -6.37 7.27 61.91
CA GLN A 106 -5.43 8.38 62.11
C GLN A 106 -6.09 9.73 61.84
N THR A 107 -6.14 10.56 62.87
CA THR A 107 -6.61 11.94 62.87
C THR A 107 -5.81 12.81 61.89
N LYS A 108 -6.51 13.66 61.13
CA LYS A 108 -5.90 14.55 60.13
C LYS A 108 -5.05 15.63 60.81
N LYS A 109 -3.73 15.42 60.90
CA LYS A 109 -2.76 16.50 61.15
C LYS A 109 -2.39 17.17 59.82
N LYS A 110 -2.62 18.49 59.71
CA LYS A 110 -2.13 19.32 58.60
C LYS A 110 -0.60 19.23 58.53
N ARG A 111 -0.07 18.76 57.41
CA ARG A 111 1.38 18.72 57.14
C ARG A 111 1.85 20.08 56.60
N PRO A 112 3.04 20.58 57.00
CA PRO A 112 3.62 21.78 56.43
C PRO A 112 3.99 21.56 54.94
N ASN A 113 3.88 22.64 54.15
CA ASN A 113 4.18 22.68 52.71
C ASN A 113 5.67 22.40 52.44
N LYS A 114 6.08 21.12 52.46
CA LYS A 114 7.27 20.66 51.74
C LYS A 114 6.80 20.16 50.38
N LYS A 115 7.27 20.82 49.32
CA LYS A 115 7.07 20.35 47.93
C LYS A 115 7.40 18.87 47.88
N ARG A 116 6.39 18.03 47.67
CA ARG A 116 6.53 16.59 47.52
C ARG A 116 7.44 16.37 46.31
N LYS A 117 8.68 15.92 46.52
CA LYS A 117 9.41 15.24 45.43
C LYS A 117 8.62 13.97 45.15
N ARG A 118 7.81 13.98 44.08
CA ARG A 118 7.23 12.75 43.53
C ARG A 118 8.41 11.84 43.20
N ALA A 119 8.39 10.60 43.69
CA ALA A 119 9.28 9.57 43.20
C ALA A 119 9.12 9.54 41.67
N ARG A 120 10.19 9.80 40.93
CA ARG A 120 10.18 9.62 39.47
C ARG A 120 9.99 8.13 39.26
N ALA A 121 8.79 7.72 38.86
CA ALA A 121 8.58 6.40 38.29
C ALA A 121 9.59 6.25 37.15
N GLN A 122 10.38 5.19 37.21
CA GLN A 122 11.44 4.91 36.25
C GLN A 122 10.84 4.88 34.84
N HIS A 123 11.31 5.79 33.98
CA HIS A 123 11.49 5.65 32.53
C HIS A 123 10.42 4.97 31.65
N THR A 124 9.15 4.90 32.02
CA THR A 124 8.10 4.66 31.02
C THR A 124 7.98 5.91 30.16
N GLN A 125 8.16 5.80 28.85
CA GLN A 125 8.05 6.90 27.86
C GLN A 125 6.64 7.55 27.78
N ASN A 126 5.78 7.34 28.79
CA ASN A 126 4.50 7.99 28.93
C ASN A 126 4.70 9.51 29.03
N GLY A 127 4.05 10.24 28.12
CA GLY A 127 4.22 11.68 27.95
C GLY A 127 5.31 12.08 26.96
N MET A 128 6.04 11.13 26.35
CA MET A 128 6.96 11.41 25.25
C MET A 128 6.15 11.92 24.05
N ILE A 129 6.60 13.05 23.50
CA ILE A 129 5.99 13.71 22.34
C ILE A 129 6.95 13.55 21.18
N GLY A 130 6.51 12.83 20.14
CA GLY A 130 7.20 12.77 18.87
C GLY A 130 6.64 13.84 17.93
N GLU A 131 7.51 14.48 17.14
CA GLU A 131 7.11 15.41 16.10
C GLU A 131 7.84 15.06 14.81
N ILE A 132 7.10 14.86 13.73
CA ILE A 132 7.62 14.65 12.39
C ILE A 132 7.10 15.80 11.53
N LYS A 133 8.02 16.63 11.02
CA LYS A 133 7.71 17.71 10.08
C LYS A 133 8.25 17.29 8.72
N MET A 134 7.44 17.43 7.67
CA MET A 134 7.99 17.30 6.34
C MET A 134 8.79 18.57 5.99
N GLY A 135 9.90 18.42 5.26
CA GLY A 135 10.65 19.55 4.72
C GLY A 135 9.87 20.32 3.65
N PRO A 136 10.38 21.48 3.19
CA PRO A 136 9.73 22.23 2.12
C PRO A 136 9.53 21.34 0.88
N ILE A 137 8.34 21.41 0.29
CA ILE A 137 7.98 20.69 -0.93
C ILE A 137 8.88 21.19 -2.07
N ASP A 138 9.54 20.27 -2.78
CA ASP A 138 10.32 20.59 -3.98
C ASP A 138 9.40 21.20 -5.05
N ASP A 139 9.79 22.34 -5.62
CA ASP A 139 9.01 23.11 -6.58
C ASP A 139 8.60 22.26 -7.80
N ASN A 140 9.39 21.23 -8.13
CA ASN A 140 9.14 20.30 -9.23
C ASN A 140 7.95 19.33 -9.03
N ARG A 141 7.32 19.28 -7.84
CA ARG A 141 6.19 18.36 -7.55
C ARG A 141 4.84 19.08 -7.39
N LYS A 142 4.80 20.40 -7.52
CA LYS A 142 3.59 21.21 -7.29
C LYS A 142 2.42 20.81 -8.20
N ASP A 143 2.69 20.60 -9.49
CA ASP A 143 1.64 20.29 -10.48
C ASP A 143 0.97 18.92 -10.22
N ASP A 144 1.72 17.93 -9.74
CA ASP A 144 1.18 16.61 -9.38
C ASP A 144 0.39 16.64 -8.07
N LEU A 145 0.78 17.48 -7.12
CA LEU A 145 0.08 17.65 -5.85
C LEU A 145 -1.33 18.23 -6.07
N GLU A 146 -1.47 19.23 -6.93
CA GLU A 146 -2.75 19.89 -7.20
C GLU A 146 -3.74 18.97 -7.94
N LYS A 147 -3.23 18.03 -8.74
CA LYS A 147 -4.06 17.09 -9.49
C LYS A 147 -4.77 16.07 -8.61
N TYR A 148 -4.11 15.54 -7.57
CA TYR A 148 -4.62 14.40 -6.79
C TYR A 148 -5.05 14.73 -5.36
N TYR A 149 -4.56 15.84 -4.79
CA TYR A 149 -4.85 16.23 -3.41
C TYR A 149 -5.77 17.44 -3.33
N ALA A 150 -6.32 17.66 -2.13
CA ALA A 150 -7.06 18.85 -1.78
C ALA A 150 -6.12 20.06 -1.66
N GLU A 151 -6.66 21.25 -1.96
CA GLU A 151 -5.93 22.51 -1.85
C GLU A 151 -5.60 22.86 -0.40
N GLN A 152 -6.53 22.56 0.53
CA GLN A 152 -6.40 22.84 1.95
C GLN A 152 -5.92 21.60 2.73
N SER A 153 -5.00 21.81 3.66
CA SER A 153 -4.67 20.79 4.66
C SER A 153 -5.71 20.79 5.79
N ARG A 154 -5.92 19.61 6.39
CA ARG A 154 -6.87 19.38 7.47
C ARG A 154 -6.16 18.82 8.69
N ASP A 155 -6.60 19.28 9.86
CA ASP A 155 -6.15 18.76 11.14
C ASP A 155 -7.02 17.58 11.56
N VAL A 156 -6.40 16.40 11.66
CA VAL A 156 -7.06 15.15 12.03
C VAL A 156 -6.39 14.61 13.31
N THR A 157 -7.21 14.08 14.23
CA THR A 157 -6.71 13.42 15.44
C THR A 157 -7.17 11.96 15.47
N PHE A 158 -6.21 11.05 15.56
CA PHE A 158 -6.42 9.63 15.72
C PHE A 158 -6.20 9.23 17.19
N TYR A 159 -7.19 8.56 17.74
CA TYR A 159 -7.18 8.01 19.10
C TYR A 159 -6.92 6.51 19.08
N ASP A 160 -6.63 5.95 20.25
CA ASP A 160 -6.54 4.49 20.47
C ASP A 160 -5.53 3.74 19.60
N ILE A 161 -4.51 4.44 19.10
CA ILE A 161 -3.40 3.80 18.39
C ILE A 161 -2.53 3.06 19.41
N PRO A 162 -2.22 1.77 19.24
CA PRO A 162 -1.42 1.05 20.21
C PRO A 162 -0.02 1.64 20.42
N ALA A 163 0.46 1.64 21.66
CA ALA A 163 1.75 2.23 22.00
C ALA A 163 2.97 1.48 21.43
N TYR A 164 2.77 0.26 20.92
CA TYR A 164 3.83 -0.56 20.29
C TYR A 164 4.03 -0.27 18.80
N TRP A 165 3.11 0.42 18.13
CA TRP A 165 3.33 0.87 16.75
C TRP A 165 4.45 1.90 16.72
N SER A 166 5.28 1.93 15.69
CA SER A 166 6.28 3.00 15.53
C SER A 166 5.63 4.26 14.95
N ASP A 167 6.24 5.42 15.19
CA ASP A 167 5.74 6.67 14.61
C ASP A 167 5.95 6.70 13.09
N GLU A 168 7.00 6.06 12.58
CA GLU A 168 7.30 5.91 11.14
C GLU A 168 6.29 5.01 10.43
N GLU A 169 5.89 3.89 11.05
CA GLU A 169 4.85 3.00 10.51
C GLU A 169 3.51 3.75 10.35
N ILE A 170 3.12 4.52 11.37
CA ILE A 170 1.91 5.34 11.35
C ILE A 170 2.01 6.39 10.24
N PHE A 171 3.15 7.08 10.15
CA PHE A 171 3.39 8.10 9.15
C PHE A 171 3.28 7.54 7.74
N ASN A 172 3.98 6.45 7.44
CA ASN A 172 3.99 5.82 6.12
C ASN A 172 2.61 5.31 5.71
N LEU A 173 1.87 4.72 6.66
CA LEU A 173 0.53 4.22 6.42
C LEU A 173 -0.42 5.37 6.04
N LEU A 174 -0.47 6.42 6.87
CA LEU A 174 -1.33 7.58 6.64
C LEU A 174 -0.97 8.32 5.34
N ASN A 175 0.33 8.46 5.05
CA ASN A 175 0.83 9.11 3.85
C ASN A 175 0.45 8.37 2.56
N THR A 176 0.39 7.04 2.62
CA THR A 176 0.06 6.20 1.46
C THR A 176 -1.45 6.06 1.25
N THR A 177 -2.23 6.00 2.34
CA THR A 177 -3.66 5.69 2.27
C THR A 177 -4.55 6.92 2.23
N VAL A 178 -4.32 7.90 3.10
CA VAL A 178 -5.26 9.01 3.32
C VAL A 178 -4.84 10.24 2.52
N GLY A 179 -3.56 10.60 2.65
CA GLY A 179 -2.98 11.70 1.89
C GLY A 179 -1.69 12.23 2.50
N GLN A 180 -1.15 13.27 1.89
CA GLN A 180 0.18 13.76 2.20
C GLN A 180 0.24 14.50 3.53
N ILE A 181 1.11 14.05 4.44
CA ILE A 181 1.25 14.62 5.79
C ILE A 181 2.22 15.80 5.77
N GLU A 182 1.77 16.98 6.19
CA GLU A 182 2.63 18.16 6.39
C GLU A 182 3.30 18.13 7.77
N TYR A 183 2.50 17.78 8.79
CA TYR A 183 2.93 17.74 10.17
C TYR A 183 2.27 16.58 10.91
N MET A 184 3.04 15.86 11.72
CA MET A 184 2.53 14.85 12.63
C MET A 184 3.10 15.04 14.02
N ARG A 185 2.23 14.96 15.02
CA ARG A 185 2.57 14.96 16.43
C ARG A 185 1.99 13.73 17.11
N THR A 186 2.85 12.96 17.75
CA THR A 186 2.46 11.77 18.51
C THR A 186 2.62 12.06 20.00
N LYS A 187 1.67 11.58 20.81
CA LYS A 187 1.78 11.64 22.26
C LYS A 187 1.56 10.24 22.82
N ARG A 188 2.61 9.67 23.41
CA ARG A 188 2.53 8.35 24.04
C ARG A 188 1.83 8.43 25.39
N CYS A 189 0.78 7.63 25.57
CA CYS A 189 0.17 7.32 26.85
C CYS A 189 0.52 5.88 27.23
N HIS A 190 -0.12 5.33 28.28
CA HIS A 190 0.24 4.01 28.81
C HIS A 190 0.13 2.86 27.80
N LYS A 191 -1.09 2.49 27.39
CA LYS A 191 -1.34 1.40 26.43
C LYS A 191 -1.47 1.89 24.98
N TYR A 192 -1.82 3.16 24.81
CA TYR A 192 -2.12 3.79 23.52
C TYR A 192 -1.34 5.08 23.34
N LYS A 193 -1.38 5.62 22.14
CA LYS A 193 -0.88 6.95 21.77
C LYS A 193 -1.98 7.71 21.01
N THR A 194 -1.90 9.02 21.10
CA THR A 194 -2.73 9.92 20.28
C THR A 194 -1.86 10.50 19.19
N VAL A 195 -2.35 10.49 17.96
CA VAL A 195 -1.63 11.03 16.80
C VAL A 195 -2.46 12.18 16.23
N LYS A 196 -1.86 13.37 16.19
CA LYS A 196 -2.43 14.56 15.56
C LYS A 196 -1.66 14.83 14.28
N THR A 197 -2.37 14.94 13.18
CA THR A 197 -1.77 15.15 11.86
C THR A 197 -2.43 16.30 11.16
N THR A 198 -1.62 17.15 10.54
CA THR A 198 -2.05 18.09 9.53
C THR A 198 -1.69 17.47 8.19
N LEU A 199 -2.68 17.07 7.41
CA LEU A 199 -2.46 16.42 6.11
C LEU A 199 -3.37 16.98 5.03
N ARG A 200 -2.87 16.95 3.79
CA ARG A 200 -3.67 17.20 2.59
C ARG A 200 -4.32 15.88 2.17
N LEU A 201 -5.64 15.82 2.29
CA LEU A 201 -6.40 14.65 1.88
C LEU A 201 -6.32 14.48 0.37
N THR A 202 -6.37 13.24 -0.10
CA THR A 202 -6.66 13.00 -1.53
C THR A 202 -8.09 13.44 -1.83
N LYS A 203 -8.38 13.83 -3.09
CA LYS A 203 -9.72 14.32 -3.49
C LYS A 203 -10.86 13.39 -3.07
N LYS A 204 -10.64 12.07 -3.17
CA LYS A 204 -11.58 11.05 -2.71
C LYS A 204 -11.92 11.15 -1.23
N TYR A 205 -10.93 11.34 -0.36
CA TYR A 205 -11.18 11.45 1.08
C TYR A 205 -11.71 12.83 1.47
N GLU A 206 -11.36 13.89 0.74
CA GLU A 206 -11.93 15.23 0.94
C GLU A 206 -13.45 15.23 0.66
N GLU A 207 -13.90 14.53 -0.37
CA GLU A 207 -15.34 14.37 -0.64
C GLU A 207 -16.08 13.64 0.49
N ILE A 208 -15.47 12.57 1.04
CA ILE A 208 -16.03 11.81 2.17
C ILE A 208 -16.07 12.70 3.42
N TYR A 209 -15.00 13.42 3.68
CA TYR A 209 -14.88 14.33 4.82
C TYR A 209 -15.97 15.43 4.77
N ASN A 210 -16.16 16.05 3.61
CA ASN A 210 -17.19 17.07 3.40
C ASN A 210 -18.62 16.52 3.52
N ARG A 211 -18.82 15.22 3.30
CA ARG A 211 -20.10 14.55 3.54
C ARG A 211 -20.36 14.23 5.02
N GLY A 212 -19.36 14.40 5.89
CA GLY A 212 -19.47 14.19 7.33
C GLY A 212 -18.83 12.90 7.85
N GLY A 213 -18.09 12.16 7.01
CA GLY A 213 -17.45 10.89 7.37
C GLY A 213 -18.36 9.69 7.19
#